data_AF-A0AAJ1N828-F1
#
_entry.id   AF-A0AAJ1N828-F1
#
_cell.length_a   1.000
_cell.length_b   1.000
_cell.length_c   1.000
_cell.angle_alpha   90.00
_cell.angle_beta   90.00
_cell.angle_gamma   90.00
#
_symmetry.space_group_name_H-M   'P 1'
#
loop_
_entity.id
_entity.type
_entity.pdbx_description
1 polymer ?
#
loop_
_entity_poly.entity_id
_entity_poly.type
_entity_poly.pdbx_seq_one_letter_code
_entity_poly.pdbx_strand_id
1 'polypeptide(L)'
;MHHNAHFKTLLSTLPTSFQTSFFNQLSQLINYSPIIGLMGKTGAGKSSLINALFQSSLSPVSDVSGCTRQAQRFSMTMNNHTLTFVDLPGVGESLERDKEYHQLYRNLLPEFDLIIWVLKADDRAWSSDEQCYRFLTKKCGYQPNQFLFVLNQADKIEPCRQWDEYKHQPSSEQAYNLKLKQQAVITAFKPHHAVITVSAVENYQLTELAEQLIQALPAQASSGVARQLNTSYRTQSVENAARNDFGQCVSDIVDTLINIIPLPPLIRSTVSTVKNSIVSVAKSLWRMFF
;
A
#
# COMPACT_ATOMS: atom_id res chain seq x y z
N MET A 1 -4.11 -2.98 30.35
CA MET A 1 -5.44 -3.26 30.95
C MET A 1 -6.28 -2.00 31.15
N HIS A 2 -5.74 -0.84 31.59
CA HIS A 2 -6.53 0.38 31.82
C HIS A 2 -7.24 1.00 30.59
N HIS A 3 -6.63 0.97 29.39
CA HIS A 3 -7.19 1.61 28.19
C HIS A 3 -8.43 0.88 27.59
N ASN A 4 -8.51 -0.45 27.76
CA ASN A 4 -9.65 -1.26 27.33
C ASN A 4 -10.87 -1.04 28.25
N ALA A 5 -10.64 -0.76 29.55
CA ALA A 5 -11.68 -0.37 30.49
C ALA A 5 -12.30 0.99 30.11
N HIS A 6 -11.48 1.99 29.78
CA HIS A 6 -11.95 3.31 29.36
C HIS A 6 -12.80 3.27 28.08
N PHE A 7 -12.41 2.45 27.11
CA PHE A 7 -13.17 2.23 25.87
C PHE A 7 -14.55 1.63 26.16
N LYS A 8 -14.63 0.63 27.05
CA LYS A 8 -15.90 0.02 27.49
C LYS A 8 -16.76 0.99 28.29
N THR A 9 -16.17 1.82 29.15
CA THR A 9 -16.92 2.82 29.94
C THR A 9 -17.52 3.90 29.04
N LEU A 10 -16.77 4.43 28.06
CA LEU A 10 -17.29 5.41 27.10
C LEU A 10 -18.48 4.83 26.32
N LEU A 11 -18.33 3.60 25.82
CA LEU A 11 -19.35 2.94 25.01
C LEU A 11 -20.55 2.44 25.82
N SER A 12 -20.40 2.19 27.14
CA SER A 12 -21.50 1.71 27.99
C SER A 12 -22.67 2.70 28.11
N THR A 13 -22.43 3.98 27.79
CA THR A 13 -23.47 5.02 27.76
C THR A 13 -24.33 4.97 26.49
N LEU A 14 -23.92 4.18 25.49
CA LEU A 14 -24.60 4.05 24.19
C LEU A 14 -25.52 2.82 24.16
N PRO A 15 -26.55 2.79 23.30
CA PRO A 15 -27.41 1.62 23.13
C PRO A 15 -26.62 0.36 22.77
N THR A 16 -27.06 -0.80 23.28
CA THR A 16 -26.41 -2.09 23.01
C THR A 16 -26.33 -2.43 21.53
N SER A 17 -27.34 -2.02 20.74
CA SER A 17 -27.31 -2.18 19.28
C SER A 17 -26.15 -1.42 18.64
N PHE A 18 -25.90 -0.18 19.07
CA PHE A 18 -24.78 0.62 18.60
C PHE A 18 -23.44 0.00 18.99
N GLN A 19 -23.29 -0.40 20.26
CA GLN A 19 -22.06 -1.03 20.76
C GLN A 19 -21.71 -2.28 19.95
N THR A 20 -22.68 -3.17 19.74
CA THR A 20 -22.49 -4.42 18.99
C THR A 20 -22.08 -4.14 17.55
N SER A 21 -22.80 -3.25 16.84
CA SER A 21 -22.47 -2.90 15.46
C SER A 21 -21.09 -2.22 15.35
N PHE A 22 -20.74 -1.36 16.31
CA PHE A 22 -19.45 -0.70 16.37
C PHE A 22 -18.30 -1.71 16.55
N PHE A 23 -18.39 -2.61 17.53
CA PHE A 23 -17.35 -3.60 17.75
C PHE A 23 -17.20 -4.58 16.57
N ASN A 24 -18.30 -4.92 15.89
CA ASN A 24 -18.26 -5.74 14.69
C ASN A 24 -17.51 -5.04 13.55
N GLN A 25 -17.83 -3.78 13.24
CA GLN A 25 -17.12 -3.02 12.20
C GLN A 25 -15.67 -2.73 12.58
N LEU A 26 -15.39 -2.43 13.85
CA LEU A 26 -14.03 -2.26 14.35
C LEU A 26 -13.21 -3.54 14.21
N SER A 27 -13.79 -4.70 14.52
CA SER A 27 -13.15 -6.00 14.33
C SER A 27 -12.85 -6.28 12.85
N GLN A 28 -13.78 -5.95 11.95
CA GLN A 28 -13.55 -6.06 10.51
C GLN A 28 -12.43 -5.15 10.03
N LEU A 29 -12.36 -3.91 10.52
CA LEU A 29 -11.29 -2.97 10.22
C LEU A 29 -9.93 -3.46 10.72
N ILE A 30 -9.87 -3.95 11.96
CA ILE A 30 -8.62 -4.48 12.55
C ILE A 30 -8.14 -5.69 11.75
N ASN A 31 -9.04 -6.60 11.38
CA ASN A 31 -8.69 -7.83 10.65
C ASN A 31 -8.70 -7.66 9.12
N TYR A 32 -8.77 -6.43 8.61
CA TYR A 32 -8.72 -6.17 7.18
C TYR A 32 -7.41 -6.72 6.60
N SER A 33 -7.49 -7.49 5.52
CA SER A 33 -6.33 -8.15 4.89
C SER A 33 -5.99 -7.44 3.58
N PRO A 34 -4.98 -6.57 3.55
CA PRO A 34 -4.69 -5.78 2.36
C PRO A 34 -4.15 -6.63 1.21
N ILE A 35 -4.43 -6.20 -0.01
CA ILE A 35 -3.93 -6.83 -1.23
C ILE A 35 -3.21 -5.78 -2.09
N ILE A 36 -1.92 -5.98 -2.32
CA ILE A 36 -1.07 -5.09 -3.12
C ILE A 36 -0.72 -5.78 -4.44
N GLY A 37 -1.07 -5.15 -5.56
CA GLY A 37 -0.65 -5.61 -6.88
C GLY A 37 0.77 -5.14 -7.20
N LEU A 38 1.58 -5.97 -7.86
CA LEU A 38 2.89 -5.60 -8.38
C LEU A 38 2.85 -5.61 -9.91
N MET A 39 3.23 -4.51 -10.53
CA MET A 39 3.32 -4.37 -11.99
C MET A 39 4.68 -3.85 -12.42
N GLY A 40 5.02 -4.14 -13.67
CA GLY A 40 6.26 -3.69 -14.31
C GLY A 40 6.92 -4.79 -15.12
N LYS A 41 7.80 -4.39 -16.04
CA LYS A 41 8.55 -5.30 -16.91
C LYS A 41 9.30 -6.40 -16.15
N THR A 42 9.57 -7.50 -16.84
CA THR A 42 10.40 -8.59 -16.32
C THR A 42 11.80 -8.08 -15.95
N GLY A 43 12.26 -8.50 -14.78
CA GLY A 43 13.54 -8.05 -14.20
C GLY A 43 13.55 -6.62 -13.66
N ALA A 44 12.41 -5.92 -13.54
CA ALA A 44 12.35 -4.58 -12.91
C ALA A 44 12.67 -4.59 -11.40
N GLY A 45 12.76 -5.77 -10.78
CA GLY A 45 13.13 -5.93 -9.37
C GLY A 45 11.93 -5.90 -8.42
N LYS A 46 10.73 -6.28 -8.89
CA LYS A 46 9.49 -6.37 -8.08
C LYS A 46 9.68 -7.23 -6.82
N SER A 47 10.13 -8.47 -7.00
CA SER A 47 10.35 -9.40 -5.88
C SER A 47 11.47 -8.93 -4.94
N SER A 48 12.56 -8.39 -5.49
CA SER A 48 13.65 -7.81 -4.69
C SER A 48 13.18 -6.63 -3.84
N LEU A 49 12.32 -5.78 -4.40
CA LEU A 49 11.75 -4.62 -3.70
C LEU A 49 10.88 -5.05 -2.51
N ILE A 50 10.02 -6.06 -2.69
CA ILE A 50 9.18 -6.59 -1.62
C ILE A 50 10.03 -7.25 -0.53
N ASN A 51 11.01 -8.06 -0.91
CA ASN A 51 11.92 -8.69 0.05
C ASN A 51 12.74 -7.66 0.84
N ALA A 52 13.07 -6.53 0.23
CA ALA A 52 13.77 -5.46 0.90
C ALA A 52 12.86 -4.74 1.90
N LEU A 53 11.64 -4.36 1.50
CA LEU A 53 10.71 -3.57 2.33
C LEU A 53 10.05 -4.35 3.47
N PHE A 54 9.78 -5.64 3.30
CA PHE A 54 8.96 -6.43 4.21
C PHE A 54 9.77 -7.54 4.91
N GLN A 55 9.36 -7.91 6.12
CA GLN A 55 10.04 -8.95 6.92
C GLN A 55 9.78 -10.36 6.35
N SER A 56 10.81 -11.17 6.10
CA SER A 56 10.65 -12.61 5.76
C SER A 56 10.02 -13.37 6.94
N SER A 57 8.92 -14.10 6.80
CA SER A 57 8.73 -15.27 5.93
C SER A 57 7.50 -15.15 5.01
N LEU A 58 7.72 -14.90 3.71
CA LEU A 58 6.69 -15.14 2.70
C LEU A 58 6.40 -16.64 2.66
N SER A 59 5.20 -17.06 3.06
CA SER A 59 4.77 -18.41 2.76
C SER A 59 4.30 -18.42 1.31
N PRO A 60 4.89 -19.22 0.41
CA PRO A 60 4.29 -19.43 -0.89
C PRO A 60 2.91 -20.06 -0.64
N VAL A 61 1.84 -19.32 -0.95
CA VAL A 61 0.53 -19.95 -1.06
C VAL A 61 0.63 -20.90 -2.24
N SER A 62 0.32 -22.17 -1.98
CA SER A 62 0.37 -23.27 -2.94
C SER A 62 -0.52 -22.98 -4.14
N ASP A 63 0.09 -22.49 -5.21
CA ASP A 63 -0.20 -22.79 -6.61
C ASP A 63 1.02 -22.37 -7.46
N VAL A 64 2.19 -22.90 -7.09
CA VAL A 64 3.43 -22.73 -7.87
C VAL A 64 3.36 -23.67 -9.07
N SER A 65 2.71 -23.21 -10.14
CA SER A 65 3.04 -23.69 -11.48
C SER A 65 4.05 -22.71 -12.08
N GLY A 66 5.23 -23.22 -12.43
CA GLY A 66 6.28 -22.46 -13.10
C GLY A 66 5.83 -22.06 -14.50
N CYS A 67 5.09 -20.96 -14.60
CA CYS A 67 4.79 -20.28 -15.85
C CYS A 67 4.41 -18.82 -15.54
N THR A 68 5.13 -17.88 -16.15
CA THR A 68 4.93 -16.42 -16.12
C THR A 68 3.59 -15.94 -16.73
N ARG A 69 2.59 -16.83 -16.79
CA ARG A 69 1.29 -16.63 -17.45
C ARG A 69 0.13 -16.45 -16.46
N GLN A 70 0.32 -16.78 -15.18
CA GLN A 70 -0.67 -16.59 -14.12
C GLN A 70 -0.13 -15.63 -13.06
N ALA A 71 -1.02 -14.81 -12.50
CA ALA A 71 -0.66 -13.90 -11.41
C ALA A 71 -0.26 -14.72 -10.17
N GLN A 72 0.92 -14.44 -9.62
CA GLN A 72 1.44 -15.17 -8.46
C GLN A 72 1.04 -14.46 -7.18
N ARG A 73 0.41 -15.18 -6.25
CA ARG A 73 0.01 -14.64 -4.94
C ARG A 73 1.01 -15.06 -3.86
N PHE A 74 1.47 -14.09 -3.10
CA PHE A 74 2.37 -14.28 -1.96
C PHE A 74 1.71 -13.66 -0.73
N SER A 75 1.58 -14.40 0.36
CA SER A 75 0.96 -13.88 1.58
C SER A 75 1.93 -13.93 2.75
N MET A 76 1.88 -12.90 3.58
CA MET A 76 2.56 -12.80 4.85
C MET A 76 1.51 -12.72 5.94
N THR A 77 1.67 -13.52 6.99
CA THR A 77 0.80 -13.47 8.16
C THR A 77 1.63 -13.19 9.41
N MET A 78 1.27 -12.13 10.14
CA MET A 78 1.89 -11.79 11.43
C MET A 78 0.80 -11.43 12.44
N ASN A 79 0.78 -12.09 13.59
CA ASN A 79 -0.18 -11.84 14.68
C ASN A 79 -1.65 -11.78 14.20
N ASN A 80 -2.06 -12.74 13.37
CA ASN A 80 -3.39 -12.85 12.74
C ASN A 80 -3.73 -11.81 11.67
N HIS A 81 -2.79 -10.95 11.27
CA HIS A 81 -2.97 -10.03 10.14
C HIS A 81 -2.31 -10.61 8.89
N THR A 82 -3.02 -10.58 7.77
CA THR A 82 -2.51 -11.10 6.49
C THR A 82 -2.36 -9.96 5.47
N LEU A 83 -1.19 -9.89 4.84
CA LEU A 83 -0.93 -9.03 3.67
C LEU A 83 -0.67 -9.93 2.47
N THR A 84 -1.33 -9.65 1.35
CA THR A 84 -1.14 -10.40 0.11
C THR A 84 -0.52 -9.51 -0.95
N PHE A 85 0.54 -9.99 -1.59
CA PHE A 85 1.10 -9.44 -2.82
C PHE A 85 0.65 -10.28 -4.00
N VAL A 86 0.26 -9.62 -5.08
CA VAL A 86 -0.10 -10.28 -6.33
C VAL A 86 0.84 -9.80 -7.42
N ASP A 87 1.80 -10.63 -7.80
CA ASP A 87 2.72 -10.35 -8.91
C ASP A 87 2.00 -10.59 -10.23
N LEU A 88 1.69 -9.50 -10.93
CA LEU A 88 1.04 -9.55 -12.22
C LEU A 88 2.06 -9.87 -13.31
N PRO A 89 1.66 -10.62 -14.36
CA PRO A 89 2.55 -10.90 -15.48
C PRO A 89 3.10 -9.61 -16.08
N GLY A 90 4.37 -9.68 -16.50
CA GLY A 90 5.13 -8.52 -16.98
C GLY A 90 4.47 -7.83 -18.15
N VAL A 91 4.55 -6.49 -18.16
CA VAL A 91 4.01 -5.68 -19.24
C VAL A 91 4.94 -5.75 -20.46
N GLY A 92 4.37 -5.92 -21.66
CA GLY A 92 5.10 -5.78 -22.93
C GLY A 92 5.89 -7.02 -23.37
N GLU A 93 5.50 -8.23 -22.96
CA GLU A 93 6.16 -9.45 -23.44
C GLU A 93 5.76 -9.83 -24.88
N SER A 94 4.52 -9.62 -25.32
CA SER A 94 4.12 -9.57 -26.75
C SER A 94 2.71 -8.99 -26.94
N LEU A 95 2.45 -8.37 -28.11
CA LEU A 95 1.17 -7.74 -28.45
C LEU A 95 -0.04 -8.70 -28.43
N GLU A 96 0.17 -9.97 -28.79
CA GLU A 96 -0.87 -11.01 -28.73
C GLU A 96 -1.21 -11.36 -27.28
N ARG A 97 -0.20 -11.40 -26.41
CA ARG A 97 -0.34 -11.69 -24.97
C ARG A 97 -0.98 -10.54 -24.21
N ASP A 98 -0.76 -9.30 -24.65
CA ASP A 98 -1.35 -8.11 -24.02
C ASP A 98 -2.89 -8.16 -24.01
N LYS A 99 -3.52 -8.74 -25.05
CA LYS A 99 -5.00 -8.92 -25.09
C LYS A 99 -5.51 -9.91 -24.04
N GLU A 100 -4.80 -11.00 -23.80
CA GLU A 100 -5.17 -11.98 -22.77
C GLU A 100 -4.96 -11.39 -21.36
N TYR A 101 -3.86 -10.65 -21.17
CA TYR A 101 -3.58 -9.96 -19.91
C TYR A 101 -4.59 -8.87 -19.59
N HIS A 102 -5.18 -8.21 -20.59
CA HIS A 102 -6.23 -7.22 -20.36
C HIS A 102 -7.45 -7.78 -19.63
N GLN A 103 -7.90 -9.00 -19.97
CA GLN A 103 -9.02 -9.63 -19.27
C GLN A 103 -8.60 -10.07 -17.86
N LEU A 104 -7.38 -10.59 -17.70
CA LEU A 104 -6.83 -10.94 -16.39
C LEU A 104 -6.77 -9.71 -15.46
N TYR A 105 -6.23 -8.60 -15.95
CA TYR A 105 -6.15 -7.35 -15.21
C TYR A 105 -7.54 -6.85 -14.81
N ARG A 106 -8.52 -6.85 -15.73
CA ARG A 106 -9.89 -6.45 -15.40
C ARG A 106 -10.50 -7.25 -14.25
N ASN A 107 -10.17 -8.54 -14.13
CA ASN A 107 -10.70 -9.42 -13.10
C ASN A 107 -9.97 -9.27 -11.75
N LEU A 108 -8.64 -9.10 -11.76
CA LEU A 108 -7.84 -9.06 -10.54
C LEU A 108 -7.75 -7.69 -9.90
N LEU A 109 -7.69 -6.64 -10.71
CA LEU A 109 -7.44 -5.31 -10.20
C LEU A 109 -8.48 -4.80 -9.17
N PRO A 110 -9.77 -5.23 -9.18
CA PRO A 110 -10.74 -4.77 -8.17
C PRO A 110 -10.43 -5.27 -6.76
N GLU A 111 -9.59 -6.30 -6.64
CA GLU A 111 -9.15 -6.86 -5.37
C GLU A 111 -8.07 -5.99 -4.71
N PHE A 112 -7.38 -5.12 -5.45
CA PHE A 112 -6.19 -4.43 -4.95
C PHE A 112 -6.51 -3.11 -4.25
N ASP A 113 -5.91 -2.93 -3.07
CA ASP A 113 -5.86 -1.65 -2.36
C ASP A 113 -4.94 -0.65 -3.05
N LEU A 114 -3.83 -1.15 -3.61
CA LEU A 114 -2.83 -0.34 -4.30
C LEU A 114 -2.04 -1.22 -5.29
N ILE A 115 -1.61 -0.61 -6.38
CA ILE A 115 -0.70 -1.22 -7.35
C ILE A 115 0.65 -0.50 -7.30
N ILE A 116 1.71 -1.23 -6.99
CA ILE A 116 3.08 -0.74 -7.08
C ILE A 116 3.60 -1.03 -8.50
N TRP A 117 3.82 0.03 -9.28
CA TRP A 117 4.37 -0.06 -10.62
C TRP A 117 5.88 0.18 -10.60
N VAL A 118 6.66 -0.88 -10.79
CA VAL A 118 8.12 -0.83 -10.73
C VAL A 118 8.69 -0.62 -12.13
N LEU A 119 9.31 0.54 -12.33
CA LEU A 119 10.07 0.90 -13.52
C LEU A 119 11.57 0.77 -13.25
N LYS A 120 12.38 0.53 -14.28
CA LYS A 120 13.84 0.55 -14.16
C LYS A 120 14.40 1.92 -14.49
N ALA A 121 15.37 2.38 -13.71
CA ALA A 121 16.08 3.64 -13.94
C ALA A 121 16.93 3.62 -15.22
N ASP A 122 17.49 2.48 -15.59
CA ASP A 122 18.36 2.28 -16.75
C ASP A 122 17.61 2.01 -18.07
N ASP A 123 16.29 1.80 -18.02
CA ASP A 123 15.49 1.50 -19.21
C ASP A 123 15.38 2.72 -20.12
N ARG A 124 15.60 2.54 -21.43
CA ARG A 124 15.58 3.62 -22.41
C ARG A 124 14.17 4.01 -22.82
N ALA A 125 13.21 3.09 -22.75
CA ALA A 125 11.85 3.34 -23.25
C ALA A 125 10.77 2.62 -22.43
N TRP A 126 9.75 3.38 -22.00
CA TRP A 126 8.58 2.87 -21.27
C TRP A 126 7.31 2.85 -22.12
N SER A 127 7.42 2.74 -23.44
CA SER A 127 6.27 2.79 -24.34
C SER A 127 5.23 1.71 -24.03
N SER A 128 5.66 0.47 -23.75
CA SER A 128 4.78 -0.62 -23.33
C SER A 128 4.12 -0.36 -21.97
N ASP A 129 4.89 0.14 -20.99
CA ASP A 129 4.34 0.51 -19.67
C ASP A 129 3.30 1.63 -19.79
N GLU A 130 3.58 2.67 -20.59
CA GLU A 130 2.68 3.80 -20.81
C GLU A 130 1.39 3.33 -21.50
N GLN A 131 1.49 2.47 -22.51
CA GLN A 131 0.33 1.90 -23.20
C GLN A 131 -0.53 1.08 -22.24
N CYS A 132 0.09 0.22 -21.41
CA CYS A 132 -0.62 -0.58 -20.43
C CYS A 132 -1.29 0.29 -19.36
N TYR A 133 -0.56 1.26 -18.80
CA TYR A 133 -1.13 2.20 -17.82
C TYR A 133 -2.31 3.01 -18.40
N ARG A 134 -2.20 3.49 -19.65
CA ARG A 134 -3.31 4.15 -20.35
C ARG A 134 -4.49 3.22 -20.56
N PHE A 135 -4.24 1.96 -20.87
CA PHE A 135 -5.31 0.97 -20.99
C PHE A 135 -6.02 0.77 -19.64
N LEU A 136 -5.29 0.57 -18.55
CA LEU A 136 -5.89 0.38 -17.22
C LEU A 136 -6.72 1.58 -16.77
N THR A 137 -6.19 2.79 -16.94
CA THR A 137 -6.88 4.03 -16.53
C THR A 137 -8.07 4.37 -17.44
N LYS A 138 -7.92 4.27 -18.77
CA LYS A 138 -8.96 4.71 -19.73
C LYS A 138 -9.97 3.63 -20.10
N LYS A 139 -9.63 2.34 -20.02
CA LYS A 139 -10.48 1.23 -20.47
C LYS A 139 -10.97 0.36 -19.32
N CYS A 140 -10.19 0.20 -18.26
CA CYS A 140 -10.60 -0.54 -17.07
C CYS A 140 -11.17 0.35 -15.95
N GLY A 141 -11.04 1.68 -16.05
CA GLY A 141 -11.64 2.63 -15.11
C GLY A 141 -10.85 2.83 -13.82
N TYR A 142 -9.59 2.36 -13.78
CA TYR A 142 -8.73 2.53 -12.62
C TYR A 142 -8.35 3.98 -12.43
N GLN A 143 -8.39 4.41 -11.19
CA GLN A 143 -8.06 5.77 -10.81
C GLN A 143 -6.55 5.92 -10.62
N PRO A 144 -5.95 7.05 -11.04
CA PRO A 144 -4.51 7.29 -10.89
C PRO A 144 -3.99 7.17 -9.44
N ASN A 145 -4.84 7.40 -8.43
CA ASN A 145 -4.50 7.25 -7.02
C ASN A 145 -4.36 5.78 -6.57
N GLN A 146 -4.70 4.81 -7.40
CA GLN A 146 -4.50 3.39 -7.13
C GLN A 146 -3.11 2.90 -7.57
N PHE A 147 -2.28 3.78 -8.15
CA PHE A 147 -0.96 3.44 -8.68
C PHE A 147 0.15 4.22 -7.97
N LEU A 148 1.10 3.50 -7.40
CA LEU A 148 2.36 4.05 -6.88
C LEU A 148 3.50 3.66 -7.81
N PHE A 149 4.09 4.65 -8.49
CA PHE A 149 5.23 4.41 -9.38
C PHE A 149 6.55 4.45 -8.61
N VAL A 150 7.36 3.41 -8.82
CA VAL A 150 8.68 3.25 -8.19
C VAL A 150 9.73 3.08 -9.27
N LEU A 151 10.69 3.99 -9.32
CA LEU A 151 11.84 3.93 -10.22
C LEU A 151 12.99 3.18 -9.52
N ASN A 152 13.06 1.87 -9.73
CA ASN A 152 14.04 0.99 -9.10
C ASN A 152 15.34 0.88 -9.93
N GLN A 153 16.35 0.22 -9.36
CA GLN A 153 17.68 0.01 -9.96
C GLN A 153 18.42 1.32 -10.19
N ALA A 154 18.28 2.27 -9.25
CA ALA A 154 18.97 3.55 -9.29
C ALA A 154 20.50 3.42 -9.40
N ASP A 155 21.05 2.34 -8.86
CA ASP A 155 22.47 1.95 -8.96
C ASP A 155 22.97 1.80 -10.39
N LYS A 156 22.08 1.44 -11.33
CA LYS A 156 22.44 1.18 -12.73
C LYS A 156 22.33 2.39 -13.63
N ILE A 157 21.88 3.53 -13.12
CA ILE A 157 21.81 4.75 -13.93
C ILE A 157 23.21 5.17 -14.36
N GLU A 158 23.35 5.60 -15.61
CA GLU A 158 24.64 6.07 -16.11
C GLU A 158 25.09 7.33 -15.37
N PRO A 159 26.40 7.51 -15.12
CA PRO A 159 27.48 6.52 -15.27
C PRO A 159 27.45 5.46 -14.16
N CYS A 160 27.13 4.21 -14.52
CA CYS A 160 26.80 3.16 -13.54
C CYS A 160 27.95 2.81 -12.57
N ARG A 161 29.20 3.00 -13.01
CA ARG A 161 30.41 2.68 -12.22
C ARG A 161 30.76 3.71 -11.14
N GLN A 162 29.99 4.79 -11.03
CA GLN A 162 30.25 5.84 -10.04
C GLN A 162 29.40 5.71 -8.77
N TRP A 163 28.59 4.66 -8.66
CA TRP A 163 27.84 4.41 -7.44
C TRP A 163 28.78 4.18 -6.26
N ASP A 164 28.52 4.84 -5.13
CA ASP A 164 29.28 4.62 -3.90
C ASP A 164 28.70 3.39 -3.18
N GLU A 165 29.27 2.22 -3.44
CA GLU A 165 28.87 0.94 -2.82
C GLU A 165 29.04 0.94 -1.29
N TYR A 166 29.93 1.79 -0.74
CA TYR A 166 30.14 1.85 0.71
C TYR A 166 29.07 2.69 1.41
N LYS A 167 28.65 3.80 0.79
CA LYS A 167 27.60 4.67 1.33
C LYS A 167 26.21 4.32 0.81
N HIS A 168 26.12 3.42 -0.17
CA HIS A 168 24.92 3.10 -0.92
C HIS A 168 24.24 4.34 -1.51
N GLN A 169 25.02 5.19 -2.18
CA GLN A 169 24.55 6.47 -2.69
C GLN A 169 24.99 6.72 -4.14
N PRO A 170 24.17 7.45 -4.92
CA PRO A 170 24.55 7.85 -6.27
C PRO A 170 25.66 8.91 -6.23
N SER A 171 26.48 8.92 -7.28
CA SER A 171 27.34 10.07 -7.59
C SER A 171 26.50 11.32 -7.91
N SER A 172 27.14 12.49 -7.93
CA SER A 172 26.45 13.74 -8.31
C SER A 172 25.83 13.68 -9.73
N GLU A 173 26.49 12.99 -10.66
CA GLU A 173 26.03 12.81 -12.04
C GLU A 173 24.88 11.81 -12.12
N GLN A 174 24.98 10.69 -11.39
CA GLN A 174 23.89 9.72 -11.27
C GLN A 174 22.65 10.37 -10.64
N ALA A 175 22.81 11.14 -9.56
CA ALA A 175 21.71 11.84 -8.90
C ALA A 175 21.02 12.84 -9.84
N TYR A 176 21.77 13.53 -10.69
CA TYR A 176 21.21 14.39 -11.74
C TYR A 176 20.41 13.58 -12.78
N ASN A 177 20.96 12.47 -13.27
CA ASN A 177 20.29 11.61 -14.25
C ASN A 177 19.03 10.95 -13.68
N LEU A 178 19.03 10.55 -12.41
CA LEU A 178 17.84 10.02 -11.73
C LEU A 178 16.74 11.07 -11.65
N LYS A 179 17.07 12.34 -11.36
CA LYS A 179 16.07 13.44 -11.35
C LYS A 179 15.44 13.64 -12.73
N LEU A 180 16.24 13.64 -13.80
CA LEU A 180 15.72 13.70 -15.16
C LEU A 180 14.81 12.51 -15.47
N LYS A 181 15.21 11.32 -15.02
CA LYS A 181 14.48 10.08 -15.24
C LYS A 181 13.14 10.08 -14.50
N GLN A 182 13.13 10.51 -13.25
CA GLN A 182 11.94 10.72 -12.43
C GLN A 182 10.98 11.72 -13.10
N GLN A 183 11.50 12.86 -13.60
CA GLN A 183 10.69 13.85 -14.30
C GLN A 183 10.08 13.30 -15.60
N ALA A 184 10.81 12.43 -16.32
CA ALA A 184 10.29 11.76 -17.50
C ALA A 184 9.13 10.81 -17.15
N VAL A 185 9.22 10.06 -16.04
CA VAL A 185 8.10 9.24 -15.53
C VAL A 185 6.89 10.12 -15.18
N ILE A 186 7.10 11.21 -14.44
CA ILE A 186 6.02 12.14 -14.07
C ILE A 186 5.32 12.69 -15.32
N THR A 187 6.08 13.04 -16.35
CA THR A 187 5.56 13.58 -17.60
C THR A 187 4.75 12.53 -18.39
N ALA A 188 5.26 11.30 -18.48
CA ALA A 188 4.65 10.23 -19.26
C ALA A 188 3.39 9.67 -18.61
N PHE A 189 3.45 9.39 -17.30
CA PHE A 189 2.39 8.69 -16.57
C PHE A 189 1.44 9.63 -15.83
N LYS A 190 1.85 10.88 -15.55
CA LYS A 190 1.07 11.85 -14.75
C LYS A 190 0.51 11.20 -13.47
N PRO A 191 1.38 10.60 -12.64
CA PRO A 191 0.94 9.83 -11.49
C PRO A 191 0.28 10.76 -10.45
N HIS A 192 -0.65 10.20 -9.68
CA HIS A 192 -1.26 10.92 -8.55
C HIS A 192 -0.28 11.05 -7.38
N HIS A 193 0.42 9.95 -7.07
CA HIS A 193 1.40 9.88 -6.00
C HIS A 193 2.79 10.27 -6.48
N ALA A 194 3.65 10.71 -5.55
CA ALA A 194 5.03 11.03 -5.87
C ALA A 194 5.78 9.78 -6.37
N VAL A 195 6.54 9.94 -7.46
CA VAL A 195 7.42 8.87 -7.97
C VAL A 195 8.64 8.78 -7.05
N ILE A 196 8.94 7.62 -6.50
CA ILE A 196 10.13 7.43 -5.67
C ILE A 196 11.19 6.64 -6.41
N THR A 197 12.42 7.13 -6.34
CA THR A 197 13.60 6.46 -6.91
C THR A 197 14.24 5.62 -5.83
N VAL A 198 14.58 4.37 -6.12
CA VAL A 198 15.17 3.45 -5.14
C VAL A 198 16.20 2.54 -5.79
N SER A 199 17.04 1.93 -4.96
CA SER A 199 17.68 0.66 -5.30
C SER A 199 17.41 -0.34 -4.19
N ALA A 200 16.65 -1.38 -4.51
CA ALA A 200 16.36 -2.47 -3.58
C ALA A 200 17.62 -3.25 -3.17
N VAL A 201 18.62 -3.34 -4.06
CA VAL A 201 19.87 -4.06 -3.79
C VAL A 201 20.79 -3.25 -2.89
N GLU A 202 20.84 -1.94 -3.10
CA GLU A 202 21.69 -1.02 -2.32
C GLU A 202 20.99 -0.48 -1.06
N ASN A 203 19.73 -0.84 -0.80
CA ASN A 203 18.91 -0.23 0.25
C ASN A 203 18.77 1.30 0.14
N TYR A 204 18.92 1.84 -1.07
CA TYR A 204 18.84 3.28 -1.31
C TYR A 204 17.38 3.74 -1.36
N GLN A 205 17.05 4.72 -0.51
CA GLN A 205 15.73 5.38 -0.39
C GLN A 205 14.53 4.46 -0.06
N LEU A 206 14.78 3.30 0.54
CA LEU A 206 13.70 2.38 0.94
C LEU A 206 12.85 2.91 2.10
N THR A 207 13.41 3.76 2.96
CA THR A 207 12.68 4.44 4.03
C THR A 207 11.63 5.40 3.46
N GLU A 208 12.03 6.25 2.52
CA GLU A 208 11.15 7.19 1.83
C GLU A 208 10.07 6.46 1.02
N LEU A 209 10.43 5.34 0.40
CA LEU A 209 9.45 4.48 -0.27
C LEU A 209 8.43 3.90 0.70
N ALA A 210 8.86 3.42 1.88
CA ALA A 210 7.94 2.92 2.89
C ALA A 210 6.96 3.99 3.36
N GLU A 211 7.44 5.22 3.59
CA GLU A 211 6.59 6.35 3.96
C GLU A 211 5.57 6.69 2.87
N GLN A 212 6.01 6.76 1.60
CA GLN A 212 5.11 7.01 0.48
C GLN A 212 4.12 5.87 0.25
N LEU A 213 4.52 4.62 0.46
CA LEU A 213 3.63 3.47 0.37
C LEU A 213 2.47 3.60 1.36
N ILE A 214 2.75 3.94 2.61
CA ILE A 214 1.71 4.12 3.62
C ILE A 214 0.79 5.29 3.30
N GLN A 215 1.34 6.39 2.78
CA GLN A 215 0.54 7.55 2.34
C GLN A 215 -0.33 7.25 1.10
N ALA A 216 0.09 6.34 0.23
CA ALA A 216 -0.61 6.00 -1.00
C ALA A 216 -1.77 5.00 -0.77
N LEU A 217 -1.75 4.26 0.34
CA LEU A 217 -2.74 3.24 0.64
C LEU A 217 -4.09 3.85 1.05
N PRO A 218 -5.21 3.15 0.77
CA PRO A 218 -6.47 3.42 1.43
C PRO A 218 -6.33 3.32 2.96
N ALA A 219 -7.06 4.17 3.69
CA ALA A 219 -6.93 4.30 5.14
C ALA A 219 -7.15 2.98 5.90
N GLN A 220 -8.06 2.13 5.44
CA GLN A 220 -8.32 0.82 6.05
C GLN A 220 -7.16 -0.19 5.86
N ALA A 221 -6.32 0.01 4.85
CA ALA A 221 -5.22 -0.90 4.51
C ALA A 221 -3.90 -0.52 5.19
N SER A 222 -3.70 0.77 5.48
CA SER A 222 -2.39 1.31 5.88
C SER A 222 -1.84 0.70 7.17
N SER A 223 -2.69 0.41 8.16
CA SER A 223 -2.28 -0.21 9.42
C SER A 223 -1.78 -1.65 9.25
N GLY A 224 -2.49 -2.47 8.45
CA GLY A 224 -2.10 -3.84 8.17
C GLY A 224 -0.76 -3.92 7.43
N VAL A 225 -0.52 -2.99 6.49
CA VAL A 225 0.75 -2.91 5.74
C VAL A 225 1.89 -2.37 6.61
N ALA A 226 1.68 -1.26 7.31
CA ALA A 226 2.71 -0.61 8.14
C ALA A 226 3.32 -1.56 9.17
N ARG A 227 2.47 -2.41 9.76
CA ARG A 227 2.88 -3.39 10.74
C ARG A 227 3.72 -4.53 10.15
N GLN A 228 3.62 -4.81 8.85
CA GLN A 228 4.35 -5.88 8.19
C GLN A 228 5.65 -5.44 7.52
N LEU A 229 5.88 -4.12 7.39
CA LEU A 229 7.15 -3.57 6.97
C LEU A 229 8.29 -4.09 7.85
N ASN A 230 9.50 -4.16 7.30
CA ASN A 230 10.70 -4.38 8.09
C ASN A 230 10.80 -3.30 9.17
N THR A 231 11.18 -3.70 10.39
CA THR A 231 11.36 -2.80 11.54
C THR A 231 12.21 -1.58 11.23
N SER A 232 13.18 -1.70 10.32
CA SER A 232 14.03 -0.59 9.87
C SER A 232 13.26 0.51 9.13
N TYR A 233 12.11 0.18 8.54
CA TYR A 233 11.26 1.10 7.77
C TYR A 233 9.96 1.47 8.49
N ARG A 234 9.75 0.99 9.72
CA ARG A 234 8.63 1.43 10.58
C ARG A 234 8.98 2.75 11.26
N THR A 235 9.19 3.79 10.45
CA THR A 235 9.53 5.13 10.96
C THR A 235 8.38 5.72 11.77
N GLN A 236 8.67 6.76 12.55
CA GLN A 236 7.63 7.50 13.25
C GLN A 236 6.60 8.10 12.28
N SER A 237 7.03 8.49 11.07
CA SER A 237 6.16 8.97 9.98
C SER A 237 5.18 7.88 9.55
N VAL A 238 5.68 6.66 9.27
CA VAL A 238 4.88 5.48 8.94
C VAL A 238 3.86 5.16 10.04
N GLU A 239 4.30 5.05 11.30
CA GLU A 239 3.39 4.70 12.39
C GLU A 239 2.34 5.78 12.65
N ASN A 240 2.72 7.06 12.52
CA ASN A 240 1.78 8.17 12.72
C ASN A 240 0.75 8.23 11.60
N ALA A 241 1.16 8.04 10.34
CA ALA A 241 0.25 8.01 9.19
C ALA A 241 -0.78 6.87 9.36
N ALA A 242 -0.31 5.63 9.56
CA ALA A 242 -1.18 4.48 9.76
C ALA A 242 -2.13 4.62 10.96
N ARG A 243 -1.65 5.19 12.08
CA ARG A 243 -2.47 5.46 13.26
C ARG A 243 -3.53 6.54 13.01
N ASN A 244 -3.20 7.56 12.22
CA ASN A 244 -4.14 8.62 11.87
C ASN A 244 -5.25 8.06 10.96
N ASP A 245 -4.87 7.29 9.95
CA ASP A 245 -5.80 6.62 9.04
C ASP A 245 -6.75 5.68 9.80
N PHE A 246 -6.23 4.86 10.71
CA PHE A 246 -7.05 4.02 11.58
C PHE A 246 -8.06 4.85 12.39
N GLY A 247 -7.61 5.97 12.97
CA GLY A 247 -8.50 6.89 13.67
C GLY A 247 -9.59 7.47 12.77
N GLN A 248 -9.27 7.78 11.51
CA GLN A 248 -10.24 8.25 10.53
C GLN A 248 -11.26 7.17 10.18
N CYS A 249 -10.83 5.93 9.93
CA CYS A 249 -11.76 4.82 9.70
C CYS A 249 -12.69 4.57 10.90
N VAL A 250 -12.18 4.68 12.13
CA VAL A 250 -13.01 4.59 13.34
C VAL A 250 -14.03 5.74 13.42
N SER A 251 -13.63 6.96 13.04
CA SER A 251 -14.54 8.10 12.91
C SER A 251 -15.66 7.82 11.90
N ASP A 252 -15.31 7.28 10.73
CA ASP A 252 -16.25 6.99 9.64
C ASP A 252 -17.23 5.86 10.01
N ILE A 253 -16.76 4.85 10.76
CA ILE A 253 -17.61 3.81 11.37
C ILE A 253 -18.66 4.46 12.27
N VAL A 254 -18.25 5.36 13.18
CA VAL A 254 -19.19 6.05 14.08
C VAL A 254 -20.22 6.85 13.30
N ASP A 255 -19.80 7.64 12.30
CA ASP A 255 -20.71 8.43 11.47
C ASP A 255 -21.70 7.56 10.69
N THR A 256 -21.22 6.46 10.12
CA THR A 256 -22.05 5.49 9.40
C THR A 256 -23.12 4.89 10.31
N LEU A 257 -22.75 4.50 11.53
CA LEU A 257 -23.69 3.93 12.49
C LEU A 257 -24.72 4.94 13.00
N ILE A 258 -24.35 6.21 13.18
CA ILE A 258 -25.31 7.28 13.52
C ILE A 258 -26.41 7.44 12.46
N ASN A 259 -26.07 7.17 11.19
CA ASN A 259 -26.98 7.31 10.07
C ASN A 259 -27.87 6.07 9.86
N ILE A 260 -27.33 4.87 10.10
CA ILE A 260 -28.05 3.60 9.88
C ILE A 260 -28.91 3.21 11.08
N ILE A 261 -28.44 3.47 12.31
CA ILE A 261 -29.18 3.09 13.51
C ILE A 261 -30.20 4.19 13.84
N PRO A 262 -31.50 3.88 13.96
CA PRO A 262 -32.50 4.84 14.38
C PRO A 262 -32.27 5.21 15.86
N LEU A 263 -31.61 6.34 16.08
CA LEU A 263 -31.30 6.87 17.41
C LEU A 263 -32.20 8.05 17.74
N PRO A 264 -32.76 8.14 18.97
CA PRO A 264 -33.39 9.35 19.46
C PRO A 264 -32.45 10.57 19.36
N PRO A 265 -32.96 11.79 19.13
CA PRO A 265 -32.14 12.99 18.95
C PRO A 265 -31.09 13.22 20.05
N LEU A 266 -31.47 12.97 21.31
CA LEU A 266 -30.58 13.10 22.46
C LEU A 266 -29.40 12.12 22.41
N ILE A 267 -29.65 10.87 21.98
CA ILE A 267 -28.59 9.86 21.87
C ILE A 267 -27.68 10.19 20.70
N ARG A 268 -28.23 10.68 19.58
CA ARG A 268 -27.44 11.13 18.42
C ARG A 268 -26.47 12.27 18.82
N SER A 269 -26.93 13.25 19.60
CA SER A 269 -26.05 14.32 20.11
C SER A 269 -24.98 13.78 21.06
N THR A 270 -25.31 12.80 21.91
CA THR A 270 -24.34 12.18 22.82
C THR A 270 -23.26 11.44 22.04
N VAL A 271 -23.61 10.59 21.06
CA VAL A 271 -22.65 9.86 20.22
C VAL A 271 -21.72 10.83 19.49
N SER A 272 -22.28 11.90 18.92
CA SER A 272 -21.49 12.93 18.22
C SER A 272 -20.51 13.64 19.17
N THR A 273 -20.91 13.90 20.41
CA THR A 273 -20.07 14.53 21.43
C THR A 273 -18.92 13.61 21.87
N VAL A 274 -19.17 12.30 22.01
CA VAL A 274 -18.15 11.33 22.45
C VAL A 274 -17.30 10.78 21.30
N LYS A 275 -17.65 11.05 20.03
CA LYS A 275 -16.93 10.56 18.84
C LYS A 275 -15.42 10.82 18.93
N ASN A 276 -15.03 12.05 19.25
CA ASN A 276 -13.61 12.42 19.35
C ASN A 276 -12.88 11.63 20.45
N SER A 277 -13.56 11.35 21.57
CA SER A 277 -13.03 10.52 22.65
C SER A 277 -12.87 9.06 22.20
N ILE A 278 -13.84 8.51 21.47
CA ILE A 278 -13.75 7.15 20.91
C ILE A 278 -12.55 7.04 19.97
N VAL A 279 -12.41 7.98 19.03
CA VAL A 279 -11.29 8.03 18.07
C VAL A 279 -9.96 8.16 18.81
N SER A 280 -9.87 9.07 19.79
CA SER A 280 -8.65 9.27 20.57
C SER A 280 -8.22 7.99 21.31
N VAL A 281 -9.16 7.30 21.95
CA VAL A 281 -8.85 6.04 22.65
C VAL A 281 -8.48 4.94 21.64
N ALA A 282 -9.18 4.82 20.51
CA ALA A 282 -8.85 3.87 19.46
C ALA A 282 -7.41 4.09 18.94
N LYS A 283 -7.02 5.34 18.66
CA LYS A 283 -5.65 5.70 18.24
C LYS A 283 -4.61 5.33 19.31
N SER A 284 -4.93 5.53 20.60
CA SER A 284 -4.03 5.14 21.70
C SER A 284 -3.80 3.63 21.78
N LEU A 285 -4.77 2.84 21.34
CA LEU A 285 -4.74 1.38 21.32
C LEU A 285 -4.17 0.81 20.02
N TRP A 286 -3.81 1.63 19.03
CA TRP A 286 -3.37 1.16 17.71
C TRP A 286 -2.24 0.12 17.78
N ARG A 287 -1.19 0.35 18.58
CA ARG A 287 -0.07 -0.60 18.76
C ARG A 287 -0.46 -1.93 19.44
N MET A 288 -1.63 -1.98 20.08
CA MET A 288 -2.17 -3.22 20.65
C MET A 288 -2.89 -4.04 19.58
N PHE A 289 -3.51 -3.36 18.60
CA PHE A 289 -4.21 -4.02 17.49
C PHE A 289 -3.25 -4.45 16.39
N PHE A 290 -2.23 -3.64 16.10
CA PHE A 290 -1.23 -3.87 15.07
C PHE A 290 0.14 -3.96 15.72
#